data_AF-A0A7V5UEG0-F1
#
_entry.id   AF-A0A7V5UEG0-F1
#
_cell.length_a   1.000
_cell.length_b   1.000
_cell.length_c   1.000
_cell.angle_alpha   90.00
_cell.angle_beta   90.00
_cell.angle_gamma   90.00
#
_symmetry.space_group_name_H-M   'P 1'
#
loop_
_entity.id
_entity.type
_entity.pdbx_description
1 polymer ?
#
loop_
_entity_poly.entity_id
_entity_poly.type
_entity_poly.pdbx_seq_one_letter_code
_entity_poly.pdbx_strand_id
1 'polypeptide(L)'
;KALLVAHGLATYKTPISQCREIAVQHGIKGPGDLFRHWLAHGVLLINVALTFSSFKDKKRHFEFWRPFHRALILALNHRRPSPFYILWGKKAQQWQALIKENIDDTTKILTYGHPTFIHQFLKPDQPEYSPFKEIEQKTGFSWL
;
A
#
# COMPACT_ATOMS: atom_id res chain seq x y z
N LYS A 1 -6.83 7.33 7.77
CA LYS A 1 -6.39 8.72 7.49
C LYS A 1 -6.12 8.94 6.01
N ALA A 2 -5.13 8.29 5.37
CA ALA A 2 -4.87 8.51 3.93
C ALA A 2 -6.11 8.29 3.03
N LEU A 3 -6.94 7.29 3.34
CA LEU A 3 -8.23 7.08 2.68
C LEU A 3 -9.19 8.26 2.90
N LEU A 4 -9.39 8.71 4.13
CA LEU A 4 -10.23 9.88 4.42
C LEU A 4 -9.76 11.15 3.67
N VAL A 5 -8.44 11.34 3.57
CA VAL A 5 -7.86 12.43 2.77
C VAL A 5 -8.18 12.25 1.27
N ALA A 6 -8.14 11.01 0.77
CA ALA A 6 -8.48 10.72 -0.62
C ALA A 6 -9.93 11.10 -0.96
N HIS A 7 -10.85 10.92 -0.01
CA HIS A 7 -12.28 11.22 -0.20
C HIS A 7 -12.69 12.61 0.34
N GLY A 8 -11.73 13.50 0.62
CA GLY A 8 -12.02 14.88 1.03
C GLY A 8 -12.63 15.02 2.43
N LEU A 9 -12.61 13.96 3.23
CA LEU A 9 -13.19 13.92 4.58
C LEU A 9 -12.21 14.41 5.66
N ALA A 10 -10.92 14.47 5.34
CA ALA A 10 -9.89 14.93 6.25
C ALA A 10 -8.71 15.55 5.47
N THR A 11 -7.80 16.20 6.19
CA THR A 11 -6.47 16.54 5.65
C THR A 11 -5.41 15.77 6.41
N TYR A 12 -4.17 15.80 5.93
CA TYR A 12 -3.08 15.23 6.70
C TYR A 12 -2.76 16.00 8.00
N LYS A 13 -3.32 17.19 8.22
CA LYS A 13 -3.25 17.90 9.51
C LYS A 13 -4.26 17.38 10.53
N THR A 14 -5.35 16.73 10.10
CA THR A 14 -6.38 16.18 10.98
C THR A 14 -5.81 15.12 11.94
N PRO A 15 -5.96 15.25 13.27
CA PRO A 15 -5.49 14.25 14.23
C PRO A 15 -6.06 12.85 13.98
N ILE A 16 -5.34 11.81 14.41
CA ILE A 16 -5.79 10.42 14.21
C ILE A 16 -7.06 10.10 15.01
N SER A 17 -7.23 10.67 16.21
CA SER A 17 -8.46 10.55 16.99
C SER A 17 -9.66 11.08 16.21
N GLN A 18 -9.58 12.32 15.72
CA GLN A 18 -10.63 12.94 14.91
C GLN A 18 -10.89 12.18 13.60
N CYS A 19 -9.85 11.62 12.97
CA CYS A 19 -10.04 10.75 11.80
C CYS A 19 -10.91 9.52 12.11
N ARG A 20 -10.82 8.95 13.33
CA ARG A 20 -11.65 7.81 13.72
C ARG A 20 -13.10 8.23 13.90
N GLU A 21 -13.34 9.40 14.49
CA GLU A 21 -14.70 9.96 14.65
C GLU A 21 -15.35 10.24 13.29
N ILE A 22 -14.63 10.89 12.38
CA ILE A 22 -15.09 11.14 11.00
C ILE A 22 -15.43 9.83 10.29
N ALA A 23 -14.57 8.81 10.41
CA ALA A 23 -14.86 7.51 9.80
C ALA A 23 -16.18 6.91 10.30
N VAL A 24 -16.43 6.94 11.61
CA VAL A 24 -17.68 6.45 12.21
C VAL A 24 -18.89 7.26 11.73
N GLN A 25 -18.79 8.60 11.72
CA GLN A 25 -19.87 9.48 11.26
C GLN A 25 -20.28 9.24 9.81
N HIS A 26 -19.33 8.86 8.96
CA HIS A 26 -19.55 8.57 7.54
C HIS A 26 -19.83 7.09 7.25
N GLY A 27 -20.03 6.25 8.28
CA GLY A 27 -20.28 4.82 8.10
C GLY A 27 -19.10 4.06 7.48
N ILE A 28 -17.89 4.61 7.54
CA ILE A 28 -16.68 3.99 7.00
C ILE A 28 -16.23 2.88 7.93
N LYS A 29 -16.04 1.71 7.32
CA LYS A 29 -15.57 0.49 7.97
C LYS A 29 -14.27 0.72 8.75
N GLY A 30 -14.16 0.07 9.91
CA GLY A 30 -12.92 0.03 10.66
C GLY A 30 -11.81 -0.72 9.88
N PRO A 31 -10.54 -0.61 10.29
CA PRO A 31 -9.43 -1.22 9.56
C PRO A 31 -9.59 -2.73 9.28
N GLY A 32 -10.13 -3.49 10.23
CA GLY A 32 -10.36 -4.93 10.03
C GLY A 32 -11.37 -5.24 8.92
N ASP A 33 -12.46 -4.47 8.85
CA ASP A 33 -13.48 -4.61 7.81
C ASP A 33 -12.99 -4.10 6.45
N LEU A 34 -12.18 -3.03 6.43
CA LEU A 34 -11.51 -2.56 5.21
C LEU A 34 -10.56 -3.63 4.66
N PHE A 35 -9.74 -4.26 5.50
CA PHE A 35 -8.84 -5.33 5.05
C PHE A 35 -9.60 -6.55 4.57
N ARG A 36 -10.67 -6.95 5.26
CA ARG A 36 -11.57 -8.03 4.79
C ARG A 36 -12.16 -7.69 3.43
N HIS A 37 -12.63 -6.46 3.25
CA HIS A 37 -13.14 -5.99 1.97
C HIS A 37 -12.06 -6.07 0.88
N TRP A 38 -10.86 -5.54 1.10
CA TRP A 38 -9.77 -5.59 0.12
C TRP A 38 -9.39 -7.03 -0.24
N LEU A 39 -9.21 -7.90 0.75
CA LEU A 39 -8.88 -9.31 0.53
C LEU A 39 -9.96 -10.03 -0.30
N ALA A 40 -11.24 -9.77 -0.01
CA ALA A 40 -12.36 -10.36 -0.75
C ALA A 40 -12.42 -9.93 -2.22
N HIS A 41 -11.81 -8.78 -2.57
CA HIS A 41 -11.77 -8.25 -3.94
C HIS A 41 -10.42 -8.48 -4.63
N GLY A 42 -9.62 -9.42 -4.13
CA GLY A 42 -8.38 -9.84 -4.80
C GLY A 42 -7.15 -8.99 -4.48
N VAL A 43 -7.21 -8.12 -3.47
CA VAL A 43 -6.03 -7.39 -2.98
C VAL A 43 -5.20 -8.29 -2.08
N LEU A 44 -3.97 -8.59 -2.48
CA LEU A 44 -3.00 -9.27 -1.63
C LEU A 44 -2.24 -8.26 -0.76
N LEU A 45 -2.42 -8.35 0.56
CA LEU A 45 -1.69 -7.54 1.54
C LEU A 45 -0.48 -8.33 2.06
N ILE A 46 0.73 -7.92 1.67
CA ILE A 46 1.95 -8.64 2.02
C ILE A 46 3.08 -7.71 2.47
N ASN A 47 3.71 -8.06 3.60
CA ASN A 47 4.91 -7.39 4.08
C ASN A 47 6.14 -8.00 3.41
N VAL A 48 7.14 -7.17 3.10
CA VAL A 48 8.45 -7.62 2.58
C VAL A 48 9.20 -8.58 3.51
N ALA A 49 8.76 -8.70 4.75
CA ALA A 49 9.12 -9.77 5.66
C ALA A 49 7.91 -10.14 6.52
N LEU A 50 7.62 -11.44 6.59
CA LEU A 50 6.39 -11.93 7.22
C LEU A 50 6.57 -12.25 8.71
N THR A 51 7.81 -12.29 9.17
CA THR A 51 8.16 -12.51 10.58
C THR A 51 9.25 -11.55 11.00
N PHE A 52 9.24 -11.19 12.29
CA PHE A 52 10.29 -10.41 12.92
C PHE A 52 11.10 -11.32 13.84
N SER A 53 12.41 -11.37 13.64
CA SER A 53 13.30 -12.28 14.40
C SER A 53 13.80 -11.64 15.70
N SER A 54 14.49 -10.50 15.64
CA SER A 54 14.94 -9.76 16.82
C SER A 54 15.37 -8.33 16.50
N PHE A 55 15.47 -7.50 17.54
CA PHE A 55 16.01 -6.14 17.42
C PHE A 55 17.51 -6.08 17.13
N LYS A 56 18.27 -7.15 17.40
CA LYS A 56 19.73 -7.20 17.20
C LYS A 56 20.10 -7.29 15.72
N ASP A 57 19.24 -7.89 14.91
CA ASP A 57 19.46 -8.03 13.47
C ASP A 57 18.20 -7.66 12.68
N LYS A 58 18.01 -6.35 12.52
CA LYS A 58 16.87 -5.75 11.82
C LYS A 58 16.85 -6.06 10.32
N LYS A 59 17.91 -6.63 9.73
CA LYS A 59 17.99 -6.85 8.27
C LYS A 59 17.80 -8.31 7.89
N ARG A 60 18.26 -9.25 8.72
CA ARG A 60 18.23 -10.69 8.41
C ARG A 60 16.85 -11.24 8.10
N HIS A 61 15.79 -10.70 8.69
CA HIS A 61 14.44 -11.15 8.38
C HIS A 61 14.01 -10.81 6.93
N PHE A 62 14.45 -9.68 6.36
CA PHE A 62 14.14 -9.37 4.96
C PHE A 62 14.85 -10.31 4.01
N GLU A 63 16.13 -10.63 4.28
CA GLU A 63 16.90 -11.58 3.46
C GLU A 63 16.33 -13.00 3.54
N PHE A 64 15.89 -13.43 4.73
CA PHE A 64 15.22 -14.72 4.90
C PHE A 64 13.98 -14.86 4.00
N TRP A 65 13.16 -13.82 3.90
CA TRP A 65 11.94 -13.82 3.08
C TRP A 65 12.19 -13.50 1.60
N ARG A 66 13.42 -13.18 1.20
CA ARG A 66 13.76 -12.80 -0.18
C ARG A 66 13.46 -13.90 -1.21
N PRO A 67 13.82 -15.18 -1.01
CA PRO A 67 13.51 -16.24 -1.98
C PRO A 67 12.00 -16.40 -2.20
N PHE A 68 11.22 -16.34 -1.11
CA PHE A 68 9.76 -16.43 -1.16
C PHE A 68 9.15 -15.28 -1.99
N HIS A 69 9.54 -14.03 -1.71
CA HIS A 69 9.04 -12.87 -2.46
C HIS A 69 9.43 -12.92 -3.93
N ARG A 70 10.67 -13.37 -4.24
CA ARG A 70 11.11 -13.56 -5.62
C ARG A 70 10.20 -14.55 -6.37
N ALA A 71 9.93 -15.70 -5.77
CA ALA A 71 9.05 -16.71 -6.36
C ALA A 71 7.62 -16.19 -6.53
N LEU A 72 7.08 -15.50 -5.51
CA LEU A 72 5.74 -14.91 -5.55
C LEU A 72 5.60 -13.87 -6.68
N ILE A 73 6.54 -12.93 -6.80
CA ILE A 73 6.50 -11.90 -7.84
C ILE A 73 6.56 -12.53 -9.25
N LEU A 74 7.44 -13.51 -9.46
CA LEU A 74 7.52 -14.21 -10.73
C LEU A 74 6.20 -14.92 -11.07
N ALA A 75 5.63 -15.65 -10.10
CA ALA A 75 4.34 -16.31 -10.30
C ALA A 75 3.20 -15.33 -10.62
N LEU A 76 3.15 -14.19 -9.94
CA LEU A 76 2.15 -13.14 -10.19
C LEU A 76 2.34 -12.47 -11.57
N ASN A 77 3.58 -12.23 -12.00
CA ASN A 77 3.88 -11.66 -13.32
C ASN A 77 3.53 -12.63 -14.47
N HIS A 78 3.62 -13.94 -14.25
CA HIS A 78 3.20 -14.92 -15.25
C HIS A 78 1.68 -14.95 -15.48
N ARG A 79 0.88 -14.44 -14.53
CA ARG A 79 -0.57 -14.27 -14.74
C ARG A 79 -0.82 -13.14 -15.75
N ARG A 80 -1.80 -13.34 -16.63
CA ARG A 80 -2.27 -12.35 -17.61
C ARG A 80 -3.77 -12.10 -17.40
N PRO A 81 -4.20 -10.86 -17.11
CA PRO A 81 -3.36 -9.71 -16.85
C PRO A 81 -2.54 -9.87 -15.56
N SER A 82 -1.34 -9.29 -15.54
CA SER A 82 -0.52 -9.22 -14.32
C SER A 82 -1.15 -8.19 -13.36
N PRO A 83 -0.99 -8.34 -12.03
CA PRO A 83 -1.64 -7.46 -11.07
C PRO A 83 -0.99 -6.08 -11.01
N PHE A 84 -1.69 -5.13 -10.39
CA PHE A 84 -1.08 -3.89 -9.91
C PHE A 84 -0.16 -4.17 -8.72
N TYR A 85 1.03 -3.55 -8.74
CA TYR A 85 2.00 -3.59 -7.64
C TYR A 85 2.08 -2.23 -6.98
N ILE A 86 1.59 -2.13 -5.73
CA ILE A 86 1.66 -0.91 -4.94
C ILE A 86 2.79 -1.06 -3.92
N LEU A 87 3.93 -0.43 -4.20
CA LEU A 87 5.18 -0.55 -3.43
C LEU A 87 5.31 0.59 -2.42
N TRP A 88 4.94 0.30 -1.18
CA TRP A 88 4.99 1.24 -0.07
C TRP A 88 6.36 1.24 0.64
N GLY A 89 7.11 2.31 0.47
CA GLY A 89 8.42 2.53 1.11
C GLY A 89 9.61 1.85 0.43
N LYS A 90 10.81 2.26 0.82
CA LYS A 90 12.07 1.89 0.15
C LYS A 90 12.32 0.38 0.09
N LYS A 91 11.89 -0.38 1.11
CA LYS A 91 12.06 -1.84 1.14
C LYS A 91 11.20 -2.54 0.09
N ALA A 92 9.95 -2.12 -0.09
CA ALA A 92 9.09 -2.66 -1.15
C ALA A 92 9.61 -2.25 -2.54
N GLN A 93 10.06 -1.01 -2.70
CA GLN A 93 10.59 -0.48 -3.96
C GLN A 93 11.81 -1.25 -4.48
N GLN A 94 12.58 -1.94 -3.63
CA GLN A 94 13.70 -2.80 -4.06
C GLN A 94 13.27 -3.94 -5.00
N TRP A 95 12.00 -4.33 -4.99
CA TRP A 95 11.45 -5.36 -5.86
C TRP A 95 11.06 -4.86 -7.26
N GLN A 96 11.08 -3.54 -7.49
CA GLN A 96 10.62 -2.93 -8.73
C GLN A 96 11.37 -3.45 -9.96
N ALA A 97 12.69 -3.69 -9.86
CA ALA A 97 13.49 -4.21 -10.97
C ALA A 97 12.98 -5.59 -11.42
N LEU A 98 12.80 -6.52 -10.46
CA LEU A 98 12.29 -7.87 -10.73
C LEU A 98 10.87 -7.84 -11.31
N ILE A 99 10.00 -6.95 -10.81
CA ILE A 99 8.63 -6.81 -11.33
C ILE A 99 8.66 -6.37 -12.80
N LYS A 100 9.52 -5.40 -13.14
CA LYS A 100 9.65 -4.87 -14.52
C LYS A 100 10.12 -5.92 -15.54
N GLU A 101 10.83 -6.97 -15.11
CA GLU A 101 11.34 -7.99 -16.03
C GLU A 101 10.24 -8.75 -16.77
N ASN A 102 9.06 -8.96 -16.15
CA ASN A 102 8.04 -9.89 -16.69
C ASN A 102 6.58 -9.37 -16.63
N ILE A 103 6.33 -8.17 -16.10
CA ILE A 103 4.98 -7.60 -16.04
C ILE A 103 4.45 -7.29 -17.44
N ASP A 104 3.13 -7.38 -17.63
CA ASP A 104 2.47 -7.07 -18.92
C ASP A 104 2.46 -5.56 -19.23
N ASP A 105 2.32 -4.73 -18.20
CA ASP A 105 2.28 -3.28 -18.31
C ASP A 105 3.03 -2.63 -17.14
N THR A 106 4.06 -1.84 -17.46
CA THR A 106 4.88 -1.16 -16.44
C THR A 106 4.15 -0.04 -15.71
N THR A 107 3.04 0.49 -16.24
CA THR A 107 2.21 1.51 -15.56
C THR A 107 1.50 0.96 -14.31
N LYS A 108 1.41 -0.36 -14.19
CA LYS A 108 0.85 -1.08 -13.03
C LYS A 108 1.78 -1.08 -11.81
N ILE A 109 2.99 -0.53 -11.92
CA ILE A 109 3.93 -0.42 -10.81
C ILE A 109 3.82 0.98 -10.19
N LEU A 110 3.22 1.06 -9.01
CA LEU A 110 3.01 2.31 -8.28
C LEU A 110 3.91 2.35 -7.05
N THR A 111 4.62 3.45 -6.82
CA THR A 111 5.58 3.57 -5.72
C THR A 111 5.28 4.78 -4.85
N TYR A 112 5.24 4.58 -3.54
CA TYR A 112 4.94 5.65 -2.58
C TYR A 112 5.85 5.57 -1.35
N GLY A 113 5.83 6.63 -0.53
CA GLY A 113 6.37 6.60 0.83
C GLY A 113 5.72 5.52 1.70
N HIS A 114 6.33 5.15 2.82
CA HIS A 114 5.75 4.13 3.72
C HIS A 114 4.60 4.75 4.54
N PRO A 115 3.44 4.06 4.73
CA PRO A 115 2.26 4.66 5.33
C PRO A 115 2.46 5.14 6.77
N THR A 116 3.35 4.50 7.52
CA THR A 116 3.77 4.92 8.87
C THR A 116 4.36 6.34 8.89
N PHE A 117 5.04 6.75 7.82
CA PHE A 117 5.65 8.06 7.71
C PHE A 117 4.71 9.00 6.95
N ILE A 118 3.60 9.35 7.58
CA ILE A 118 2.55 10.16 6.94
C ILE A 118 3.04 11.49 6.38
N HIS A 119 4.13 12.03 6.95
CA HIS A 119 4.79 13.23 6.45
C HIS A 119 5.34 13.07 5.02
N GLN A 120 5.61 11.85 4.57
CA GLN A 120 6.06 11.57 3.19
C GLN A 120 4.95 11.80 2.16
N PHE A 121 3.70 11.91 2.60
CA PHE A 121 2.57 12.25 1.73
C PHE A 121 2.13 13.70 1.88
N LEU A 122 2.68 14.43 2.85
CA LEU A 122 2.40 15.86 3.03
C LEU A 122 3.00 16.64 1.86
N LYS A 123 2.14 17.37 1.17
CA LYS A 123 2.53 18.40 0.20
C LYS A 123 1.98 19.73 0.71
N PRO A 124 2.83 20.70 1.07
CA PRO A 124 2.37 21.98 1.64
C PRO A 124 1.34 22.71 0.76
N ASP A 125 1.50 22.57 -0.55
CA ASP A 125 0.68 23.12 -1.62
C ASP A 125 -0.55 22.25 -1.97
N GLN A 126 -0.62 21.01 -1.49
CA GLN A 126 -1.70 20.05 -1.76
C GLN A 126 -2.02 19.20 -0.50
N PRO A 127 -2.55 19.79 0.58
CA PRO A 127 -2.80 19.08 1.85
C PRO A 127 -3.86 17.97 1.76
N GLU A 128 -4.68 17.99 0.70
CA GLU A 128 -5.65 16.97 0.32
C GLU A 128 -5.12 15.93 -0.66
N TYR A 129 -3.85 16.00 -1.08
CA TYR A 129 -3.24 14.91 -1.86
C TYR A 129 -3.27 13.62 -1.03
N SER A 130 -3.52 12.49 -1.68
CA SER A 130 -3.35 11.17 -1.06
C SER A 130 -2.96 10.17 -2.14
N PRO A 131 -2.00 9.26 -1.89
CA PRO A 131 -1.68 8.18 -2.81
C PRO A 131 -2.92 7.39 -3.25
N PHE A 132 -3.90 7.22 -2.37
CA PHE A 132 -5.12 6.48 -2.68
C PHE A 132 -5.99 7.14 -3.76
N LYS A 133 -5.91 8.46 -3.99
CA LYS A 133 -6.58 9.11 -5.13
C LYS A 133 -6.03 8.59 -6.45
N GLU A 134 -4.71 8.58 -6.59
CA GLU A 134 -4.04 8.09 -7.80
C GLU A 134 -4.24 6.58 -7.97
N ILE A 135 -4.14 5.82 -6.87
CA ILE A 135 -4.34 4.37 -6.91
C ILE A 135 -5.77 4.04 -7.37
N GLU A 136 -6.80 4.66 -6.80
CA GLU A 136 -8.20 4.45 -7.22
C GLU A 136 -8.40 4.83 -8.70
N GLN A 137 -7.88 5.98 -9.14
CA GLN A 137 -7.95 6.40 -10.55
C GLN A 137 -7.31 5.39 -11.51
N LYS A 138 -6.17 4.80 -11.15
CA LYS A 138 -5.45 3.85 -12.01
C LYS A 138 -6.01 2.44 -11.97
N THR A 139 -6.50 2.00 -10.82
CA THR A 139 -6.95 0.63 -10.60
C THR A 139 -8.45 0.46 -10.81
N GLY A 140 -9.23 1.55 -10.74
CA GLY A 140 -10.68 1.52 -10.67
C GLY A 140 -11.24 0.86 -9.40
N PHE A 141 -10.37 0.47 -8.45
CA PHE A 141 -10.76 -0.20 -7.22
C PHE A 141 -11.05 0.82 -6.12
N SER A 142 -12.24 0.73 -5.51
CA SER A 142 -12.56 1.58 -4.37
C SER A 142 -11.93 1.04 -3.09
N TRP A 143 -11.15 1.90 -2.43
CA TRP A 143 -10.38 1.52 -1.25
C TRP A 143 -11.11 1.78 0.07
N LEU A 144 -12.31 2.38 0.03
CA LEU A 144 -13.19 2.64 1.17
C LEU A 144 -14.40 1.69 1.20
#